data_AF-A0A430CVB2-F1
#
_entry.id   AF-A0A430CVB2-F1
#
_cell.length_a   1.000
_cell.length_b   1.000
_cell.length_c   1.000
_cell.angle_alpha   90.00
_cell.angle_beta   90.00
_cell.angle_gamma   90.00
#
_symmetry.space_group_name_H-M   'P 1'
#
loop_
_entity.id
_entity.type
_entity.pdbx_description
1 polymer ?
#
loop_
_entity_poly.entity_id
_entity_poly.type
_entity_poly.pdbx_seq_one_letter_code
_entity_poly.pdbx_strand_id
1 'polypeptide(L)'
;MMTEQDAALQVTQLLWKLENELDAAFSTVGELAMALPRARAEAKLSAVVGQHAFEQIGQAMLAIGNARGHTVQSHRILEKVGKTIGFDADEYGDNHPKPPEVAGSITTMPLRVAA
;
A
#
# COMPACT_ATOMS: atom_id res chain seq x y z
N MET A 1 33.67 -10.99 -2.99
CA MET A 1 32.92 -10.39 -4.11
C MET A 1 31.45 -10.65 -3.86
N MET A 2 30.61 -9.64 -4.05
CA MET A 2 29.15 -9.79 -3.93
C MET A 2 28.64 -10.66 -5.08
N THR A 3 27.83 -11.67 -4.79
CA THR A 3 27.22 -12.52 -5.82
C THR A 3 25.94 -11.88 -6.37
N GLU A 4 25.46 -12.39 -7.51
CA GLU A 4 24.16 -11.97 -8.08
C GLU A 4 23.00 -12.27 -7.12
N GLN A 5 23.09 -13.38 -6.38
CA GLN A 5 22.13 -13.76 -5.34
C GLN A 5 22.16 -12.78 -4.15
N ASP A 6 23.34 -12.37 -3.70
CA ASP A 6 23.49 -11.38 -2.61
C ASP A 6 22.88 -10.03 -3.00
N ALA A 7 23.02 -9.64 -4.27
CA ALA A 7 22.43 -8.42 -4.80
C ALA A 7 20.90 -8.51 -4.87
N ALA A 8 20.37 -9.64 -5.36
CA ALA A 8 18.93 -9.88 -5.44
C ALA A 8 18.27 -9.86 -4.05
N LEU A 9 18.89 -10.51 -3.06
CA LEU A 9 18.41 -10.51 -1.68
C LEU A 9 18.35 -9.11 -1.08
N GLN A 10 19.40 -8.30 -1.28
CA GLN A 10 19.43 -6.92 -0.79
C GLN A 10 18.30 -6.06 -1.40
N VAL A 11 18.06 -6.21 -2.71
CA VAL A 11 16.98 -5.49 -3.40
C VAL A 11 15.60 -5.90 -2.85
N THR A 12 15.37 -7.20 -2.66
CA THR A 12 14.13 -7.73 -2.07
C THR A 12 13.88 -7.18 -0.67
N GLN A 13 14.90 -7.17 0.19
CA GLN A 13 14.78 -6.63 1.55
C GLN A 13 14.43 -5.13 1.55
N LEU A 14 15.03 -4.35 0.65
CA LEU A 14 14.71 -2.92 0.51
C LEU A 14 13.30 -2.70 -0.01
N LEU A 15 12.83 -3.54 -0.93
CA LEU A 15 11.48 -3.48 -1.46
C LEU A 15 10.44 -3.73 -0.37
N TRP A 16 10.59 -4.80 0.42
CA TRP A 16 9.67 -5.09 1.54
C TRP A 16 9.71 -4.00 2.60
N LYS A 17 10.89 -3.46 2.89
CA LYS A 17 11.00 -2.31 3.80
C LYS A 17 10.21 -1.12 3.26
N LEU A 18 10.33 -0.80 1.97
CA LEU A 18 9.59 0.30 1.35
C LEU A 18 8.07 0.07 1.39
N GLU A 19 7.60 -1.15 1.13
CA GLU A 19 6.18 -1.52 1.24
C GLU A 19 5.65 -1.27 2.66
N ASN A 20 6.38 -1.73 3.69
CA ASN A 20 5.99 -1.53 5.08
C ASN A 20 5.97 -0.06 5.50
N GLU A 21 6.96 0.73 5.08
CA GLU A 21 7.02 2.17 5.38
C GLU A 21 5.88 2.93 4.69
N LEU A 22 5.50 2.55 3.47
CA LEU A 22 4.36 3.15 2.77
C LEU A 22 3.03 2.78 3.45
N ASP A 23 2.87 1.55 3.93
CA ASP A 23 1.69 1.11 4.67
C ASP A 23 1.56 1.85 6.01
N ALA A 24 2.66 2.00 6.73
CA ALA A 24 2.72 2.80 7.95
C ALA A 24 2.36 4.26 7.68
N ALA A 25 2.94 4.87 6.65
CA ALA A 25 2.63 6.25 6.25
C ALA A 25 1.15 6.43 5.87
N PHE A 26 0.57 5.45 5.17
CA PHE A 26 -0.84 5.48 4.78
C PHE A 26 -1.78 5.36 5.98
N SER A 27 -1.40 4.56 7.00
CA SER A 27 -2.13 4.52 8.27
C SER A 27 -2.07 5.87 8.99
N THR A 28 -0.87 6.43 9.15
CA THR A 28 -0.67 7.70 9.86
C THR A 28 -1.40 8.87 9.19
N VAL A 29 -1.40 8.95 7.85
CA VAL A 29 -2.15 10.03 7.17
C VAL A 29 -3.66 9.87 7.36
N GLY A 30 -4.17 8.63 7.44
CA GLY A 30 -5.57 8.35 7.78
C GLY A 30 -5.94 8.79 9.20
N GLU A 31 -5.09 8.48 10.18
CA GLU A 31 -5.27 8.95 11.57
C GLU A 31 -5.30 10.48 11.65
N LEU A 32 -4.38 11.16 10.97
CA LEU A 32 -4.34 12.63 10.91
C LEU A 32 -5.59 13.21 10.25
N ALA A 33 -6.04 12.63 9.13
CA ALA A 33 -7.24 13.06 8.43
C ALA A 33 -8.49 12.96 9.31
N MET A 34 -8.60 11.93 10.15
CA MET A 34 -9.70 11.77 11.11
C MET A 34 -9.59 12.72 12.31
N ALA A 35 -8.37 12.95 12.82
CA ALA A 35 -8.14 13.78 13.99
C ALA A 35 -8.55 15.25 13.75
N LEU A 36 -8.32 15.78 12.55
CA LEU A 36 -8.56 17.19 12.25
C LEU A 36 -10.03 17.64 12.42
N PRO A 37 -11.04 17.00 11.79
CA PRO A 37 -12.44 17.39 11.98
C PRO A 37 -12.93 17.15 13.41
N ARG A 38 -12.39 16.14 14.12
CA ARG A 38 -12.70 15.87 15.53
C ARG A 38 -12.21 17.01 16.42
N ALA A 39 -10.93 17.36 16.33
CA ALA A 39 -10.33 18.45 17.10
C ALA A 39 -11.06 19.78 16.85
N ARG A 40 -11.43 20.04 15.59
CA ARG A 40 -12.22 21.22 15.21
C ARG A 40 -13.59 21.25 15.92
N ALA A 41 -14.30 20.12 15.95
CA ALA A 41 -15.60 20.02 16.61
C ALA A 41 -15.49 20.19 18.13
N GLU A 42 -14.50 19.53 18.76
CA GLU A 42 -14.22 19.65 20.20
C GLU A 42 -13.87 21.09 20.61
N ALA A 43 -13.12 21.81 19.76
CA ALA A 43 -12.75 23.21 19.97
C ALA A 43 -13.85 24.22 19.56
N LYS A 44 -15.02 23.77 19.09
CA LYS A 44 -16.13 24.62 18.59
C LYS A 44 -15.69 25.60 17.48
N LEU A 45 -14.74 25.17 16.65
CA LEU A 45 -14.23 25.96 15.54
C LEU A 45 -15.10 25.80 14.28
N SER A 46 -15.23 26.89 13.51
CA SER A 46 -15.90 26.88 12.21
C SER A 46 -15.31 25.82 11.27
N ALA A 47 -16.15 25.20 10.43
CA ALA A 47 -15.74 24.20 9.44
C ALA A 47 -14.68 24.69 8.46
N VAL A 48 -14.61 26.01 8.22
CA VAL A 48 -13.62 26.63 7.34
C VAL A 48 -12.22 26.63 7.98
N VAL A 49 -12.14 26.58 9.32
CA VAL A 49 -10.86 26.52 10.03
C VAL A 49 -10.19 25.17 9.77
N GLY A 50 -9.05 25.20 9.09
CA GLY A 50 -8.28 24.00 8.74
C GLY A 50 -8.70 23.34 7.43
N GLN A 51 -9.66 23.89 6.68
CA GLN A 51 -10.10 23.33 5.39
C GLN A 51 -8.94 23.15 4.41
N HIS A 52 -8.07 24.16 4.26
CA HIS A 52 -6.91 24.05 3.39
C HIS A 52 -5.92 22.97 3.84
N ALA A 53 -5.76 22.77 5.16
CA ALA A 53 -4.93 21.68 5.68
C ALA A 53 -5.54 20.31 5.33
N PHE A 54 -6.86 20.17 5.41
CA PHE A 54 -7.55 18.94 5.03
C PHE A 54 -7.37 18.61 3.54
N GLU A 55 -7.41 19.61 2.67
CA GLU A 55 -7.11 19.46 1.24
C GLU A 55 -5.68 18.95 1.00
N GLN A 56 -4.68 19.53 1.68
CA GLN A 56 -3.29 19.09 1.55
C GLN A 56 -3.07 17.68 2.11
N ILE A 57 -3.74 17.32 3.22
CA ILE A 57 -3.72 15.95 3.75
C ILE A 57 -4.33 14.97 2.74
N GLY A 58 -5.41 15.34 2.06
CA GLY A 58 -5.98 14.54 0.98
C GLY A 58 -5.00 14.31 -0.17
N GLN A 59 -4.26 15.34 -0.59
CA GLN A 59 -3.21 15.20 -1.61
C GLN A 59 -2.07 14.29 -1.14
N ALA A 60 -1.63 14.41 0.12
CA ALA A 60 -0.62 13.52 0.69
C ALA A 60 -1.09 12.05 0.70
N MET A 61 -2.34 11.80 1.10
CA MET A 61 -2.93 10.45 1.07
C MET A 61 -2.94 9.87 -0.34
N LEU A 62 -3.38 10.64 -1.34
CA LEU A 62 -3.34 10.21 -2.74
C LEU A 62 -1.91 9.88 -3.22
N ALA A 63 -0.93 10.71 -2.86
CA ALA A 63 0.46 10.50 -3.24
C ALA A 63 1.04 9.20 -2.64
N ILE A 64 0.77 8.93 -1.35
CA ILE A 64 1.21 7.69 -0.70
C ILE A 64 0.53 6.47 -1.35
N GLY A 65 -0.77 6.55 -1.64
CA GLY A 65 -1.50 5.49 -2.32
C GLY A 65 -0.93 5.16 -3.70
N ASN A 66 -0.59 6.19 -4.48
CA ASN A 66 0.06 6.02 -5.78
C ASN A 66 1.46 5.42 -5.65
N ALA A 67 2.26 5.90 -4.68
CA ALA A 67 3.59 5.34 -4.40
C ALA A 67 3.51 3.85 -4.07
N ARG A 68 2.56 3.45 -3.21
CA ARG A 68 2.28 2.05 -2.89
C ARG A 68 1.94 1.23 -4.14
N GLY A 69 1.06 1.75 -5.00
CA GLY A 69 0.71 1.11 -6.26
C GLY A 69 1.92 0.87 -7.17
N HIS A 70 2.80 1.86 -7.31
CA HIS A 70 4.05 1.71 -8.06
C HIS A 70 5.01 0.69 -7.44
N THR A 71 5.15 0.68 -6.10
CA THR A 71 5.99 -0.29 -5.38
C THR A 71 5.50 -1.73 -5.60
N VAL A 72 4.20 -1.99 -5.45
CA VAL A 72 3.61 -3.33 -5.71
C VAL A 72 3.82 -3.76 -7.16
N GLN A 73 3.70 -2.84 -8.11
CA GLN A 73 3.96 -3.16 -9.52
C GLN A 73 5.45 -3.45 -9.77
N SER A 74 6.34 -2.76 -9.06
CA SER A 74 7.79 -3.00 -9.11
C SER A 74 8.15 -4.36 -8.53
N HIS A 75 7.51 -4.77 -7.43
CA HIS A 75 7.62 -6.12 -6.86
C HIS A 75 7.37 -7.20 -7.91
N ARG A 76 6.24 -7.12 -8.62
CA ARG A 76 5.88 -8.11 -9.66
C ARG A 76 6.89 -8.16 -10.82
N ILE A 77 7.52 -7.03 -11.15
CA ILE A 77 8.56 -6.97 -12.19
C ILE A 77 9.85 -7.62 -11.67
N LEU A 78 10.25 -7.29 -10.43
CA LEU A 78 11.44 -7.84 -9.78
C LEU A 78 11.33 -9.35 -9.55
N GLU A 79 10.15 -9.86 -9.20
CA GLU A 79 9.86 -11.30 -9.10
C GLU A 79 10.13 -12.03 -10.43
N LYS A 80 9.69 -11.45 -11.56
CA LYS A 80 9.97 -12.00 -12.89
C LYS A 80 11.45 -11.98 -13.22
N VAL A 81 12.17 -10.93 -12.85
CA VAL A 81 13.62 -10.83 -13.06
C VAL A 81 14.36 -11.85 -12.19
N GLY A 82 13.99 -12.00 -10.92
CA GLY A 82 14.57 -13.01 -10.02
C GLY A 82 14.49 -14.43 -10.60
N LYS A 83 13.33 -14.79 -11.15
CA LYS A 83 13.12 -16.09 -11.83
C LYS A 83 14.08 -16.33 -12.99
N THR A 84 14.53 -15.28 -13.70
CA THR A 84 15.50 -15.45 -14.81
C THR A 84 16.92 -15.78 -14.36
N ILE A 85 17.29 -15.41 -13.13
CA ILE A 85 18.60 -15.69 -12.52
C ILE A 85 18.55 -16.85 -11.52
N GLY A 86 17.43 -17.58 -11.46
CA GLY A 86 17.22 -18.68 -10.51
C GLY A 86 17.08 -18.22 -9.06
N PHE A 87 16.70 -16.96 -8.84
CA PHE A 87 16.41 -16.41 -7.51
C PHE A 87 14.90 -16.41 -7.29
N ASP A 88 14.44 -17.20 -6.32
CA ASP A 88 13.05 -17.19 -5.87
C ASP A 88 13.00 -16.61 -4.45
N ALA A 89 12.46 -15.40 -4.33
CA ALA A 89 12.34 -14.70 -3.04
C ALA A 89 11.24 -15.30 -2.15
N ASP A 90 10.37 -16.14 -2.71
CA ASP A 90 9.18 -16.69 -2.05
C ASP A 90 9.51 -17.88 -1.12
N GLU A 91 10.78 -18.19 -0.84
CA GLU A 91 11.17 -19.20 0.15
C GLU A 91 10.83 -18.81 1.62
N TYR A 92 10.26 -17.62 1.86
CA TYR A 92 9.75 -17.22 3.17
C TYR A 92 8.28 -16.74 3.12
N GLY A 93 7.36 -17.66 3.45
CA GLY A 93 5.97 -17.31 3.77
C GLY A 93 4.95 -17.75 2.72
N ASP A 94 4.29 -18.87 3.03
CA ASP A 94 3.21 -19.56 2.31
C ASP A 94 3.64 -20.50 1.17
N ASN A 95 3.84 -21.78 1.51
CA ASN A 95 3.95 -22.88 0.55
C ASN A 95 2.62 -23.16 -0.19
N HIS A 96 1.55 -22.38 0.04
CA HIS A 96 0.36 -22.50 -0.78
C HIS A 96 0.57 -21.71 -2.08
N PRO A 97 0.35 -22.35 -3.24
CA PRO A 97 0.29 -21.60 -4.48
C PRO A 97 -0.75 -20.50 -4.31
N LYS A 98 -0.34 -19.26 -4.61
CA LYS A 98 -1.22 -18.11 -4.75
C LYS A 98 -2.52 -18.60 -5.40
N PRO A 99 -3.70 -18.37 -4.79
CA PRO A 99 -4.95 -18.80 -5.37
C PRO A 99 -4.97 -18.36 -6.84
N PRO A 100 -5.40 -19.24 -7.77
CA PRO A 100 -5.45 -18.88 -9.17
C PRO A 100 -6.13 -17.53 -9.30
N GLU A 101 -5.61 -16.67 -10.17
CA GLU A 101 -6.24 -15.39 -10.49
C GLU A 101 -7.61 -15.74 -11.06
N VAL A 102 -8.61 -15.84 -10.18
CA VAL A 102 -9.99 -15.98 -10.59
C VAL A 102 -10.23 -14.62 -11.22
N ALA A 103 -10.19 -14.57 -12.56
CA ALA A 103 -10.97 -13.63 -13.34
C ALA A 103 -12.45 -13.93 -13.03
N GLY A 104 -12.82 -13.75 -11.78
CA GLY A 104 -14.18 -13.79 -11.32
C GLY A 104 -14.78 -12.58 -11.98
N SER A 105 -15.60 -12.81 -13.00
CA SER A 105 -16.71 -11.92 -13.27
C SER A 105 -17.29 -11.55 -11.91
N ILE A 106 -16.99 -10.34 -11.44
CA ILE A 106 -17.71 -9.76 -10.33
C ILE A 106 -19.10 -9.56 -10.91
N THR A 107 -19.93 -10.59 -10.81
CA THR A 107 -21.37 -10.43 -10.96
C THR A 107 -21.71 -9.48 -9.83
N THR A 108 -21.88 -8.20 -10.18
CA THR A 108 -22.32 -7.14 -9.29
C THR A 108 -23.71 -7.55 -8.78
N MET A 109 -23.75 -8.32 -7.69
CA MET A 109 -24.96 -8.46 -6.91
C MET A 109 -25.08 -7.15 -6.14
N PRO A 110 -26.08 -6.30 -6.42
CA PRO A 110 -26.29 -5.11 -5.62
C PRO A 110 -26.56 -5.54 -4.18
N LEU A 111 -25.87 -4.91 -3.24
CA LEU A 111 -26.13 -5.07 -1.81
C LEU A 111 -27.62 -4.76 -1.57
N ARG A 112 -28.42 -5.79 -1.30
CA ARG A 112 -29.79 -5.57 -0.83
C ARG A 112 -29.68 -5.22 0.64
N VAL A 113 -29.98 -3.96 0.95
CA VAL A 113 -30.24 -3.51 2.32
C VAL A 113 -31.36 -4.38 2.87
N ALA A 114 -31.07 -5.14 3.94
CA ALA A 114 -32.12 -5.73 4.75
C ALA A 114 -32.85 -4.57 5.45
N ALA A 115 -34.13 -4.41 5.10
CA ALA A 115 -35.06 -3.51 5.78
C ALA A 115 -35.53 -4.14 7.10
#